data_AF-A0A397VB50-F1
#
_entry.id   AF-A0A397VB50-F1
#
_cell.length_a   1.000
_cell.length_b   1.000
_cell.length_c   1.000
_cell.angle_alpha   90.00
_cell.angle_beta   90.00
_cell.angle_gamma   90.00
#
_symmetry.space_group_name_H-M   'P 1'
#
loop_
_entity.id
_entity.type
_entity.pdbx_description
1 polymer ?
#
loop_
_entity_poly.entity_id
_entity_poly.type
_entity_poly.pdbx_seq_one_letter_code
_entity_poly.pdbx_strand_id
1 'polypeptide(L)'
;MEEVKIWNYVIKWGIAQNPGLSSDPEEWSNENILTLKTTLKNCLPLIRYFQISGDDLYEYIQPYQQILEKNLWKFSQKTYAPNKSITSAILPPRMILKTVLPHRSTEQFSKVINEAHAAEIASWINRNANTYSILNIPYEVKLLLRESRDGFTHESFWNLCD
;
A
#
# COMPACT_ATOMS: atom_id res chain seq x y z
N MET A 1 -1.06 -0.91 1.57
CA MET A 1 -2.34 -1.29 2.20
C MET A 1 -2.71 -2.67 1.66
N GLU A 2 -3.03 -3.62 2.54
CA GLU A 2 -3.47 -4.96 2.14
C GLU A 2 -4.80 -4.90 1.37
N GLU A 3 -4.98 -5.80 0.40
CA GLU A 3 -6.16 -5.78 -0.47
C GLU A 3 -7.46 -6.08 0.29
N VAL A 4 -7.41 -6.94 1.31
CA VAL A 4 -8.55 -7.22 2.21
C VAL A 4 -9.04 -5.96 2.94
N LYS A 5 -8.12 -5.06 3.33
CA LYS A 5 -8.48 -3.78 3.96
C LYS A 5 -9.22 -2.89 2.96
N ILE A 6 -8.78 -2.88 1.69
CA ILE A 6 -9.43 -2.11 0.62
C ILE A 6 -10.84 -2.64 0.37
N TRP A 7 -11.01 -3.96 0.33
CA TRP A 7 -12.34 -4.59 0.26
C TRP A 7 -13.25 -4.11 1.40
N ASN A 8 -12.78 -4.20 2.65
CA ASN A 8 -13.56 -3.78 3.82
C ASN A 8 -13.98 -2.31 3.76
N TYR A 9 -13.11 -1.41 3.27
CA TYR A 9 -13.47 -0.01 3.07
C TYR A 9 -14.49 0.19 1.94
N VAL A 10 -14.38 -0.55 0.85
CA VAL A 10 -15.35 -0.49 -0.26
C VAL A 10 -16.73 -0.94 0.21
N ILE A 11 -16.83 -2.01 1.00
CA ILE A 11 -18.09 -2.47 1.57
C ILE A 11 -18.68 -1.42 2.53
N LYS A 12 -17.88 -0.92 3.49
CA LYS A 12 -18.32 0.13 4.42
C LYS A 12 -18.81 1.37 3.68
N TRP A 13 -18.09 1.80 2.66
CA TRP A 13 -18.50 2.94 1.83
C TRP A 13 -19.81 2.65 1.08
N GLY A 14 -19.93 1.47 0.46
CA GLY A 14 -21.15 1.07 -0.24
C GLY A 14 -22.38 1.04 0.67
N ILE A 15 -22.26 0.54 1.90
CA ILE A 15 -23.34 0.54 2.89
C ILE A 15 -23.69 1.99 3.28
N ALA A 16 -22.69 2.83 3.53
CA ALA A 16 -22.90 4.23 3.89
C ALA A 16 -23.59 5.06 2.78
N GLN A 17 -23.45 4.67 1.51
CA GLN A 17 -24.16 5.30 0.39
C GLN A 17 -25.64 4.90 0.29
N ASN A 18 -26.10 3.90 1.04
CA ASN A 18 -27.47 3.37 0.97
C ASN A 18 -28.14 3.46 2.35
N PRO A 19 -28.72 4.63 2.70
CA PRO A 19 -29.35 4.85 4.00
C PRO A 19 -30.50 3.85 4.23
N GLY A 20 -30.41 3.05 5.30
CA GLY A 20 -31.38 1.99 5.60
C GLY A 20 -30.90 0.58 5.29
N LEU A 21 -29.73 0.42 4.65
CA LEU A 21 -29.09 -0.88 4.49
C LEU A 21 -28.48 -1.33 5.82
N SER A 22 -28.80 -2.55 6.27
CA SER A 22 -28.17 -3.13 7.45
C SER A 22 -26.66 -3.33 7.24
N SER A 23 -25.90 -3.30 8.32
CA SER A 23 -24.48 -3.69 8.28
C SER A 23 -24.30 -5.21 8.21
N ASP A 24 -25.33 -5.99 8.57
CA ASP A 24 -25.31 -7.45 8.51
C ASP A 24 -25.79 -7.94 7.13
N PRO A 25 -24.94 -8.66 6.36
CA PRO A 25 -25.31 -9.21 5.06
C PRO A 25 -26.42 -10.27 5.13
N GLU A 26 -26.60 -10.94 6.27
CA GLU A 26 -27.63 -11.97 6.46
C GLU A 26 -29.05 -11.37 6.48
N GLU A 27 -29.17 -10.09 6.84
CA GLU A 27 -30.44 -9.37 6.90
C GLU A 27 -30.86 -8.75 5.55
N TRP A 28 -30.06 -8.92 4.49
CA TRP A 28 -30.32 -8.24 3.22
C TRP A 28 -31.37 -8.93 2.36
N SER A 29 -32.37 -8.15 1.95
CA SER A 29 -33.31 -8.54 0.89
C SER A 29 -32.62 -8.56 -0.48
N ASN A 30 -33.27 -9.17 -1.48
CA ASN A 30 -32.79 -9.13 -2.86
C ASN A 30 -32.66 -7.69 -3.41
N GLU A 31 -33.53 -6.79 -2.97
CA GLU A 31 -33.49 -5.38 -3.35
C GLU A 31 -32.28 -4.66 -2.72
N ASN A 32 -32.00 -4.95 -1.45
CA ASN A 32 -30.81 -4.48 -0.74
C ASN A 32 -29.52 -4.92 -1.45
N ILE A 33 -29.44 -6.19 -1.85
CA ILE A 33 -28.30 -6.75 -2.59
C ILE A 33 -28.14 -6.05 -3.95
N LEU A 34 -29.23 -5.88 -4.70
CA LEU A 34 -29.19 -5.23 -6.01
C LEU A 34 -28.75 -3.77 -5.91
N THR A 35 -29.23 -3.08 -4.89
CA THR A 35 -28.90 -1.68 -4.59
C THR A 35 -27.41 -1.51 -4.28
N LEU A 36 -26.87 -2.34 -3.38
CA LEU A 36 -25.44 -2.32 -3.06
C LEU A 36 -24.58 -2.72 -4.26
N LYS A 37 -25.00 -3.75 -5.01
CA LYS A 37 -24.31 -4.19 -6.24
C LYS A 37 -24.24 -3.07 -7.28
N THR A 38 -25.31 -2.29 -7.42
CA THR A 38 -25.37 -1.14 -8.34
C THR A 38 -24.44 -0.03 -7.87
N THR A 39 -24.45 0.27 -6.58
CA THR A 39 -23.57 1.26 -5.94
C THR A 39 -22.09 0.91 -6.14
N LEU A 40 -21.74 -0.36 -5.97
CA LEU A 40 -20.36 -0.84 -6.03
C LEU A 40 -19.92 -1.29 -7.43
N LYS A 41 -20.78 -1.18 -8.46
CA LYS A 41 -20.53 -1.72 -9.81
C LYS A 41 -19.17 -1.30 -10.39
N ASN A 42 -18.76 -0.05 -10.17
CA ASN A 42 -17.49 0.47 -10.68
C ASN A 42 -16.30 0.16 -9.76
N CYS A 43 -16.54 -0.18 -8.49
CA CYS A 43 -15.52 -0.47 -7.49
C CYS A 43 -15.12 -1.94 -7.47
N LEU A 44 -16.09 -2.86 -7.57
CA LEU A 44 -15.85 -4.31 -7.51
C LEU A 44 -14.82 -4.79 -8.56
N PRO A 45 -14.84 -4.33 -9.83
CA PRO A 45 -13.85 -4.74 -10.82
C PRO A 45 -12.42 -4.26 -10.52
N LEU A 46 -12.24 -3.30 -9.61
CA LEU A 46 -10.94 -2.74 -9.23
C LEU A 46 -10.28 -3.49 -8.06
N ILE A 47 -11.00 -4.42 -7.43
CA ILE A 47 -10.50 -5.26 -6.35
C ILE A 47 -9.67 -6.41 -6.92
N ARG A 48 -8.48 -6.60 -6.37
CA ARG A 48 -7.53 -7.65 -6.78
C ARG A 48 -7.77 -8.91 -5.96
N TYR A 49 -8.86 -9.61 -6.21
CA TYR A 49 -9.26 -10.81 -5.45
C TYR A 49 -8.15 -11.87 -5.32
N PHE A 50 -7.28 -12.01 -6.32
CA PHE A 50 -6.14 -12.95 -6.30
C PHE A 50 -4.99 -12.56 -5.35
N GLN A 51 -5.04 -11.35 -4.79
CA GLN A 51 -4.06 -10.85 -3.81
C GLN A 51 -4.59 -10.94 -2.37
N ILE A 52 -5.80 -11.48 -2.19
CA ILE A 52 -6.42 -11.71 -0.90
C ILE A 52 -6.16 -13.16 -0.52
N SER A 53 -5.81 -13.41 0.74
CA SER A 53 -5.56 -14.77 1.23
C SER A 53 -6.84 -15.62 1.16
N GLY A 54 -6.69 -16.95 1.13
CA GLY A 54 -7.84 -17.85 1.13
C GLY A 54 -8.71 -17.69 2.39
N ASP A 55 -8.07 -17.53 3.55
CA ASP A 55 -8.74 -17.32 4.83
C ASP A 55 -9.52 -15.99 4.84
N ASP A 56 -8.90 -14.91 4.35
CA ASP A 56 -9.56 -13.60 4.24
C ASP A 56 -10.73 -13.62 3.23
N LEU A 57 -10.61 -14.38 2.14
CA LEU A 57 -11.70 -14.55 1.18
C LEU A 57 -12.91 -15.23 1.83
N TYR A 58 -12.66 -16.26 2.65
CA TYR A 58 -13.69 -16.98 3.38
C TYR A 58 -14.35 -16.09 4.45
N GLU A 59 -13.55 -15.35 5.23
CA GLU A 59 -14.07 -14.53 6.33
C GLU A 59 -14.76 -13.24 5.85
N TYR A 60 -14.14 -12.50 4.93
CA TYR A 60 -14.59 -11.13 4.60
C TYR A 60 -15.37 -11.02 3.29
N ILE A 61 -15.19 -11.95 2.35
CA ILE A 61 -15.77 -11.84 0.99
C ILE A 61 -16.95 -12.77 0.82
N GLN A 62 -16.89 -13.99 1.37
CA GLN A 62 -17.97 -14.97 1.27
C GLN A 62 -19.34 -14.46 1.74
N PRO A 63 -19.47 -13.69 2.84
CA PRO A 63 -20.78 -13.17 3.26
C PRO A 63 -21.46 -12.32 2.18
N TYR A 64 -20.65 -11.67 1.34
CA TYR A 64 -21.08 -10.77 0.29
C TYR A 64 -21.06 -11.43 -1.11
N GLN A 65 -21.01 -12.76 -1.21
CA GLN A 65 -20.93 -13.44 -2.51
C GLN A 65 -22.04 -13.05 -3.49
N GLN A 66 -23.21 -12.63 -2.98
CA GLN A 66 -24.39 -12.31 -3.79
C GLN A 66 -24.25 -10.99 -4.59
N ILE A 67 -23.42 -10.05 -4.12
CA ILE A 67 -23.14 -8.81 -4.86
C ILE A 67 -22.10 -9.01 -5.96
N LEU A 68 -21.29 -10.08 -5.88
CA LEU A 68 -20.28 -10.40 -6.88
C LEU A 68 -20.92 -10.97 -8.14
N GLU A 69 -20.28 -10.75 -9.29
CA GLU A 69 -20.66 -11.46 -10.51
C GLU A 69 -20.30 -12.95 -10.42
N LYS A 70 -21.11 -13.83 -11.03
CA LYS A 70 -20.92 -15.30 -10.95
C LYS A 70 -19.56 -15.77 -11.43
N ASN A 71 -18.99 -15.09 -12.42
CA ASN A 71 -17.63 -15.29 -12.92
C ASN A 71 -16.60 -14.93 -11.82
N LEU A 72 -16.69 -13.73 -11.22
CA LEU A 72 -15.80 -13.26 -10.15
C LEU A 72 -15.78 -14.21 -8.95
N TRP A 73 -16.97 -14.69 -8.52
CA TRP A 73 -17.08 -15.64 -7.40
C TRP A 73 -16.47 -17.03 -7.70
N LYS A 74 -16.63 -17.54 -8.93
CA LYS A 74 -15.95 -18.77 -9.34
C LYS A 74 -14.42 -18.63 -9.36
N PHE A 75 -13.91 -17.42 -9.59
CA PHE A 75 -12.48 -17.15 -9.63
C PHE A 75 -11.85 -16.94 -8.25
N SER A 76 -12.57 -16.37 -7.28
CA SER A 76 -12.10 -16.29 -5.88
C SER A 76 -11.95 -17.68 -5.24
N GLN A 77 -12.75 -18.66 -5.66
CA GLN A 77 -12.66 -20.06 -5.22
C GLN A 77 -11.47 -20.83 -5.80
N LYS A 78 -10.66 -20.21 -6.68
CA LYS A 78 -9.56 -20.91 -7.34
C LYS A 78 -8.37 -21.24 -6.42
N THR A 79 -8.35 -20.69 -5.20
CA THR A 79 -7.47 -21.13 -4.12
C THR A 79 -7.56 -22.65 -3.88
N TYR A 80 -8.70 -23.27 -4.20
CA TYR A 80 -8.93 -24.71 -4.06
C TYR A 80 -8.64 -25.56 -5.31
N ALA A 81 -8.39 -24.96 -6.49
CA ALA A 81 -8.19 -25.71 -7.75
C ALA A 81 -7.28 -24.97 -8.77
N PRO A 82 -5.94 -25.03 -8.61
CA PRO A 82 -4.99 -24.23 -9.39
C PRO A 82 -4.99 -24.49 -10.92
N ASN A 83 -5.47 -25.65 -11.37
CA ASN A 83 -5.27 -26.15 -12.74
C ASN A 83 -6.31 -25.73 -13.80
N LYS A 84 -7.34 -24.95 -13.46
CA LYS A 84 -8.32 -24.47 -14.46
C LYS A 84 -7.86 -23.17 -15.12
N SER A 85 -7.81 -23.07 -16.44
CA SER A 85 -7.50 -21.80 -17.12
C SER A 85 -8.60 -20.76 -16.84
N ILE A 86 -8.18 -19.52 -16.57
CA ILE A 86 -9.09 -18.39 -16.34
C ILE A 86 -8.92 -17.39 -17.48
N THR A 87 -10.03 -16.99 -18.09
CA THR A 87 -10.11 -16.02 -19.18
C THR A 87 -10.32 -14.57 -18.72
N SER A 88 -10.41 -14.30 -17.41
CA SER A 88 -10.62 -12.94 -16.89
C SER A 88 -9.33 -12.14 -16.79
N ALA A 89 -9.43 -10.82 -16.94
CA ALA A 89 -8.33 -9.89 -16.71
C ALA A 89 -7.87 -9.94 -15.24
N ILE A 90 -6.77 -10.63 -14.97
CA ILE A 90 -6.13 -10.65 -13.65
C ILE A 90 -5.45 -9.30 -13.47
N LEU A 91 -5.90 -8.53 -12.48
CA LEU A 91 -5.25 -7.29 -12.12
C LEU A 91 -3.88 -7.59 -11.45
N PRO A 92 -2.79 -6.94 -11.89
CA PRO A 92 -1.47 -7.13 -11.29
C PRO A 92 -1.48 -6.65 -9.83
N PRO A 93 -0.67 -7.23 -8.92
CA PRO A 93 -0.56 -6.76 -7.54
C PRO A 93 -0.38 -5.25 -7.44
N ARG A 94 -1.06 -4.58 -6.49
CA ARG A 94 -0.72 -3.18 -6.19
C ARG A 94 0.73 -3.18 -5.69
N MET A 95 1.60 -2.41 -6.33
CA MET A 95 2.93 -2.16 -5.78
C MET A 95 2.75 -1.52 -4.41
N ILE A 96 2.97 -2.30 -3.35
CA ILE A 96 3.20 -1.75 -2.03
C ILE A 96 4.62 -1.20 -2.11
N LEU A 97 4.74 0.06 -2.56
CA LEU A 97 5.90 0.84 -2.15
C LEU A 97 5.87 0.78 -0.63
N LYS A 98 6.81 0.03 -0.03
CA LYS A 98 7.22 0.29 1.34
C LYS A 98 7.83 1.68 1.29
N THR A 99 6.99 2.71 1.23
CA THR A 99 7.38 4.02 1.68
C THR A 99 7.64 3.81 3.16
N VAL A 100 8.88 3.44 3.49
CA VAL A 100 9.50 4.05 4.65
C VAL A 100 9.43 5.53 4.30
N LEU A 101 8.32 6.17 4.68
CA LEU A 101 8.26 7.61 4.66
C LEU A 101 9.50 8.03 5.45
N PRO A 102 10.42 8.81 4.86
CA PRO A 102 11.57 9.27 5.62
C PRO A 102 11.02 9.82 6.92
N HIS A 103 11.54 9.32 8.05
CA HIS A 103 11.18 9.80 9.36
C HIS A 103 11.24 11.32 9.27
N ARG A 104 10.08 11.99 9.33
CA ARG A 104 10.04 13.45 9.39
C ARG A 104 10.52 13.83 10.78
N SER A 105 11.81 13.65 11.06
CA SER A 105 12.45 14.36 12.14
C SER A 105 12.37 15.81 11.72
N THR A 106 11.61 16.60 12.48
CA THR A 106 11.65 18.06 12.40
C THR A 106 13.04 18.61 12.76
N GLU A 107 13.95 17.74 13.22
CA GLU A 107 15.35 18.05 13.41
C GLU A 107 16.10 18.00 12.07
N GLN A 108 16.65 19.16 11.71
CA GLN A 108 17.52 19.35 10.57
C GLN A 108 18.80 18.51 10.76
N PHE A 109 19.00 17.48 9.93
CA PHE A 109 20.16 16.57 10.01
C PHE A 109 21.49 17.26 9.65
N SER A 110 21.47 18.38 8.94
CA SER A 110 22.66 19.15 8.59
C SER A 110 22.39 20.65 8.48
N LYS A 111 23.33 21.47 8.96
CA LYS A 111 23.29 22.94 8.80
C LYS A 111 23.75 23.41 7.41
N VAL A 112 24.40 22.54 6.63
CA VAL A 112 25.04 22.89 5.34
C VAL A 112 24.24 22.37 4.16
N ILE A 113 23.67 21.16 4.28
CA ILE A 113 22.92 20.51 3.20
C ILE A 113 21.48 20.21 3.62
N ASN A 114 20.56 20.18 2.65
CA ASN A 114 19.16 19.83 2.82
C ASN A 114 18.85 18.49 2.12
N GLU A 115 17.59 18.06 2.14
CA GLU A 115 17.16 16.80 1.53
C GLU A 115 17.36 16.77 0.00
N ALA A 116 17.27 17.91 -0.69
CA ALA A 116 17.50 17.97 -2.14
C ALA A 116 18.98 17.71 -2.46
N HIS A 117 19.90 18.31 -1.71
CA HIS A 117 21.34 18.03 -1.83
C HIS A 117 21.65 16.57 -1.47
N ALA A 118 20.99 16.01 -0.45
CA ALA A 118 21.14 14.59 -0.12
C ALA A 118 20.69 13.67 -1.26
N ALA A 119 19.59 14.00 -1.95
CA ALA A 119 19.11 13.24 -3.11
C ALA A 119 20.07 13.31 -4.31
N GLU A 120 20.71 14.47 -4.51
CA GLU A 120 21.74 14.66 -5.53
C GLU A 120 23.00 13.86 -5.22
N ILE A 121 23.53 13.96 -4.00
CA ILE A 121 24.69 13.16 -3.56
C ILE A 121 24.41 11.66 -3.71
N ALA A 122 23.21 11.21 -3.33
CA ALA A 122 22.79 9.82 -3.50
C ALA A 122 22.80 9.37 -4.97
N SER A 123 22.43 10.27 -5.89
CA SER A 123 22.47 9.97 -7.33
C SER A 123 23.90 9.81 -7.84
N TRP A 124 24.85 10.61 -7.33
CA TRP A 124 26.27 10.50 -7.69
C TRP A 124 26.91 9.22 -7.18
N ILE A 125 26.60 8.80 -5.94
CA ILE A 125 27.08 7.54 -5.35
C ILE A 125 26.70 6.36 -6.26
N ASN A 126 25.45 6.33 -6.73
CA ASN A 126 24.94 5.28 -7.60
C ASN A 126 25.25 5.47 -9.09
N ARG A 127 25.95 6.55 -9.47
CA ARG A 127 26.21 6.92 -10.87
C ARG A 127 24.94 6.97 -11.73
N ASN A 128 23.83 7.41 -11.12
CA ASN A 128 22.55 7.51 -11.81
C ASN A 128 22.55 8.75 -12.71
N ALA A 129 21.98 8.65 -13.91
CA ALA A 129 21.87 9.78 -14.84
C ALA A 129 20.87 10.84 -14.36
N ASN A 130 19.87 10.41 -13.58
CA ASN A 130 18.84 11.28 -13.03
C ASN A 130 18.94 11.36 -11.51
N THR A 131 18.68 12.55 -10.96
CA THR A 131 18.61 12.79 -9.52
C THR A 131 17.43 12.04 -8.90
N TYR A 132 17.62 11.48 -7.71
CA TYR A 132 16.52 10.89 -6.97
C TYR A 132 15.51 11.96 -6.54
N SER A 133 14.23 11.58 -6.46
CA SER A 133 13.26 12.41 -5.75
C SER A 133 13.58 12.39 -4.26
N ILE A 134 13.31 13.50 -3.56
CA ILE A 134 13.43 13.62 -2.09
C ILE A 134 12.66 12.49 -1.37
N LEU A 135 11.59 11.99 -1.98
CA LEU A 135 10.78 10.90 -1.42
C LEU A 135 11.38 9.50 -1.62
N ASN A 136 12.37 9.36 -2.49
CA ASN A 136 12.93 8.07 -2.95
C ASN A 136 14.47 8.06 -2.88
N ILE A 137 15.03 8.67 -1.84
CA ILE A 137 16.48 8.63 -1.60
C ILE A 137 16.82 7.23 -1.05
N PRO A 138 17.73 6.46 -1.67
CA PRO A 138 18.06 5.11 -1.25
C PRO A 138 18.92 5.02 0.03
N TYR A 139 19.35 6.17 0.57
CA TYR A 139 20.25 6.27 1.72
C TYR A 139 19.65 7.16 2.81
N GLU A 140 19.96 6.81 4.06
CA GLU A 140 19.72 7.66 5.23
C GLU A 140 21.00 8.46 5.53
N VAL A 141 20.93 9.79 5.49
CA VAL A 141 22.08 10.65 5.79
C VAL A 141 22.19 10.85 7.30
N LYS A 142 23.29 10.39 7.88
CA LYS A 142 23.59 10.56 9.32
C LYS A 142 24.79 11.48 9.50
N LEU A 143 24.65 12.46 10.40
CA LEU A 143 25.75 13.34 10.77
C LEU A 143 26.72 12.61 11.69
N LEU A 144 27.90 12.24 11.15
CA LEU A 144 28.97 11.60 11.92
C LEU A 144 29.76 12.63 12.73
N LEU A 145 30.35 13.62 12.05
CA LEU A 145 31.20 14.64 12.67
C LEU A 145 30.72 16.05 12.30
N ARG A 146 30.72 16.97 13.26
CA ARG A 146 30.54 18.40 13.05
C ARG A 146 31.55 19.18 13.86
N GLU A 147 32.39 19.95 13.18
CA GLU A 147 33.44 20.78 13.79
C GLU A 147 32.92 21.61 14.99
N SER A 148 31.78 22.28 14.81
CA SER A 148 31.17 23.12 15.84
C SER A 148 30.61 22.37 17.06
N ARG A 149 30.59 21.02 17.04
CA ARG A 149 30.09 20.15 18.12
C ARG A 149 31.22 19.29 18.70
N ASP A 150 32.06 18.75 17.82
CA ASP A 150 32.97 17.66 18.11
C ASP A 150 34.45 18.08 18.08
N GLY A 151 34.74 19.30 17.60
CA GLY A 151 36.11 19.81 17.43
C GLY A 151 36.72 19.50 16.07
N PHE A 152 37.87 20.15 15.80
CA PHE A 152 38.64 20.03 14.55
C PHE A 152 39.99 19.35 14.79
N THR A 153 40.01 18.21 15.49
CA THR A 153 41.25 17.44 15.70
C THR A 153 41.21 16.14 14.92
N HIS A 154 42.39 15.61 14.58
CA HIS A 154 42.46 14.29 13.96
C HIS A 154 41.88 13.23 14.91
N GLU A 155 42.17 13.34 16.22
CA GLU A 155 41.68 12.43 17.25
C GLU A 155 40.14 12.39 17.33
N SER A 156 39.47 13.55 17.23
CA SER A 156 38.00 13.58 17.23
C SER A 156 37.40 12.92 15.99
N PHE A 157 38.07 12.99 14.84
CA PHE A 157 37.65 12.27 13.63
C PHE A 157 37.84 10.76 13.80
N TRP A 158 39.02 10.29 14.22
CA TRP A 158 39.29 8.86 14.40
C TRP A 158 38.31 8.20 15.37
N ASN A 159 38.08 8.81 16.54
CA ASN A 159 37.17 8.26 17.55
C ASN A 159 35.69 8.14 17.09
N LEU A 160 35.29 8.86 16.04
CA LEU A 160 33.92 8.87 15.53
C LEU A 160 33.75 8.11 14.20
N CYS A 161 34.85 7.73 13.54
CA CYS A 161 34.85 7.09 12.24
C CYS A 161 35.40 5.66 12.22
N ASP A 162 36.17 5.26 13.24
CA ASP A 162 36.51 3.84 13.50
C ASP A 162 35.34 3.09 14.16
#